data_AF-A0A417VPL4-F1
#
_entry.id   AF-A0A417VPL4-F1
#
_cell.length_a   1.000
_cell.length_b   1.000
_cell.length_c   1.000
_cell.angle_alpha   90.00
_cell.angle_beta   90.00
_cell.angle_gamma   90.00
#
_symmetry.space_group_name_H-M   'P 1'
#
loop_
_entity.id
_entity.type
_entity.pdbx_description
1 polymer ?
#
loop_
_entity_poly.entity_id
_entity_poly.type
_entity_poly.pdbx_seq_one_letter_code
_entity_poly.pdbx_strand_id
1 'polypeptide(L)'
;MNTKYDNQKIIDLLEIYKEMYISGENTKIKIISEQIQEKFSPLIISIIHEYFLPYVQSNSIEFEELYNEASFLIFESIPTYNKELSCPTTFFYKIIKTGLTSFVNNSLSICPKHQNNNFKKAVSAKHNSDQWDTIEISVITGMSPEIVANTWTNQLMILSDYESADTNYTNSTSDWEADPAQIFEKTYTEELIKDAVADLPQIYSYIITSIFGIGSTPKVDFSVVAQNLKITIRQVQQLLTEAIHILKNDYRLRELYKGKKRQCSQNWHKEIPECQSQSA
;
A
#
# COMPACT_ATOMS: atom_id res chain seq x y z
N MET A 1 27.82 -0.35 -1.41
CA MET A 1 28.91 0.46 -0.82
C MET A 1 28.62 0.70 0.66
N ASN A 2 29.56 0.37 1.55
CA ASN A 2 29.80 0.96 2.89
C ASN A 2 28.70 1.02 3.98
N THR A 3 27.85 0.02 4.14
CA THR A 3 26.83 -0.05 5.23
C THR A 3 27.41 -0.01 6.65
N LYS A 4 28.63 -0.49 6.87
CA LYS A 4 29.27 -0.53 8.19
C LYS A 4 29.69 0.84 8.71
N TYR A 5 30.05 1.76 7.81
CA TYR A 5 30.51 3.12 8.17
C TYR A 5 29.34 4.07 8.48
N ASP A 6 28.14 3.79 7.94
CA ASP A 6 26.94 4.58 8.20
C ASP A 6 26.30 4.22 9.55
N ASN A 7 26.33 2.93 9.93
CA ASN A 7 25.82 2.46 11.22
C ASN A 7 26.57 3.05 12.42
N GLN A 8 27.90 3.19 12.34
CA GLN A 8 28.68 3.78 13.45
C GLN A 8 28.31 5.25 13.65
N LYS A 9 28.17 6.02 12.57
CA LYS A 9 27.73 7.42 12.66
C LYS A 9 26.35 7.57 13.30
N ILE A 10 25.43 6.67 12.96
CA ILE A 10 24.09 6.65 13.59
C ILE A 10 24.20 6.35 15.08
N ILE A 11 25.02 5.37 15.47
CA ILE A 11 25.26 5.05 16.89
C ILE A 11 25.81 6.27 17.62
N ASP A 12 26.82 6.93 17.06
CA ASP A 12 27.44 8.12 17.67
C ASP A 12 26.40 9.24 17.86
N LEU A 13 25.54 9.49 16.87
CA LEU A 13 24.45 10.47 16.98
C LEU A 13 23.45 10.14 18.09
N LEU A 14 23.09 8.86 18.23
CA LEU A 14 22.18 8.39 19.27
C LEU A 14 22.79 8.53 20.67
N GLU A 15 24.09 8.26 20.82
CA GLU A 15 24.81 8.42 22.09
C GLU A 15 24.90 9.89 22.49
N ILE A 16 25.25 10.78 21.55
CA ILE A 16 25.25 12.22 21.79
C ILE A 16 23.85 12.67 22.21
N TYR A 17 22.79 12.24 21.52
CA TYR A 17 21.42 12.60 21.89
C TYR A 17 21.06 12.17 23.32
N LYS A 18 21.45 10.95 23.74
CA LYS A 18 21.23 10.46 25.10
C LYS A 18 21.93 11.31 26.15
N GLU A 19 23.20 11.63 25.93
CA GLU A 19 23.99 12.45 26.86
C GLU A 19 23.38 13.85 27.02
N MET A 20 22.89 14.42 25.92
CA MET A 20 22.29 15.75 25.92
C MET A 20 20.90 15.81 26.54
N TYR A 21 20.11 14.74 26.37
CA TYR A 21 18.83 14.60 27.06
C TYR A 21 19.02 14.55 28.59
N ILE A 22 20.11 13.95 29.07
CA ILE A 22 20.45 13.88 30.49
C ILE A 22 21.00 15.21 31.01
N SER A 23 21.73 15.98 30.20
CA SER A 23 22.38 17.24 30.61
C SER A 23 21.50 18.49 30.55
N GLY A 24 20.38 18.46 29.81
CA GLY A 24 19.41 19.56 29.74
C GLY A 24 19.83 20.74 28.83
N GLU A 25 20.83 20.56 27.96
CA GLU A 25 21.29 21.59 27.03
C GLU A 25 20.39 21.71 25.77
N ASN A 26 19.39 22.60 25.81
CA ASN A 26 18.37 22.71 24.76
C ASN A 26 18.83 23.22 23.37
N THR A 27 19.95 23.96 23.28
CA THR A 27 20.30 24.68 22.02
C THR A 27 20.88 23.79 20.92
N LYS A 28 21.43 22.62 21.27
CA LYS A 28 22.05 21.68 20.31
C LYS A 28 21.18 20.45 20.02
N ILE A 29 20.18 20.17 20.87
CA ILE A 29 19.25 19.05 20.71
C ILE A 29 18.50 19.14 19.38
N LYS A 30 18.11 20.35 18.94
CA LYS A 30 17.40 20.53 17.67
C LYS A 30 18.22 20.05 16.47
N ILE A 31 19.49 20.46 16.38
CA ILE A 31 20.38 20.10 15.26
C ILE A 31 20.60 18.59 15.21
N ILE A 32 20.80 17.96 16.36
CA ILE A 32 21.01 16.51 16.44
C ILE A 32 19.71 15.76 16.11
N SER A 33 18.56 16.28 16.55
CA SER A 33 17.24 15.71 16.21
C SER A 33 17.01 15.72 14.71
N GLU A 34 17.32 16.82 14.03
CA GLU A 34 17.23 16.94 12.57
C GLU A 34 18.14 15.91 11.86
N GLN A 35 19.37 15.71 12.34
CA GLN A 35 20.29 14.72 11.78
C GLN A 35 19.82 13.27 12.01
N ILE A 36 19.27 12.97 13.18
CA ILE A 36 18.69 11.65 13.48
C ILE A 36 17.49 11.41 12.57
N GLN A 37 16.60 12.39 12.43
CA GLN A 37 15.42 12.29 11.58
C GLN A 37 15.82 12.09 10.11
N GLU A 38 16.80 12.84 9.60
CA GLU A 38 17.31 12.66 8.23
C GLU A 38 17.84 11.23 8.01
N LYS A 39 18.55 10.68 9.01
CA LYS A 39 19.11 9.32 8.94
C LYS A 39 18.07 8.21 8.99
N PHE A 40 17.00 8.39 9.76
CA PHE A 40 15.93 7.39 9.88
C PHE A 40 14.75 7.62 8.92
N SER A 41 14.67 8.77 8.25
CA SER A 41 13.60 9.07 7.29
C SER A 41 13.42 7.96 6.23
N PRO A 42 14.48 7.44 5.59
CA PRO A 42 14.32 6.34 4.63
C PRO A 42 13.74 5.06 5.25
N LEU A 43 14.08 4.76 6.52
CA LEU A 43 13.55 3.61 7.24
C LEU A 43 12.06 3.81 7.59
N ILE A 44 11.69 5.01 8.05
CA ILE A 44 10.29 5.32 8.36
C ILE A 44 9.43 5.21 7.10
N ILE A 45 9.88 5.85 6.01
CA ILE A 45 9.18 5.86 4.73
C ILE A 45 9.03 4.43 4.21
N SER A 46 10.08 3.60 4.28
CA SER A 46 9.99 2.20 3.82
C SER A 46 8.99 1.40 4.65
N ILE A 47 8.97 1.52 5.97
CA ILE A 47 8.01 0.82 6.84
C ILE A 47 6.57 1.27 6.57
N ILE A 48 6.34 2.58 6.40
CA ILE A 48 5.00 3.11 6.10
C ILE A 48 4.51 2.58 4.75
N HIS A 49 5.36 2.60 3.73
CA HIS A 49 4.98 2.08 2.43
C HIS A 49 4.76 0.55 2.42
N GLU A 50 5.59 -0.18 3.17
CA GLU A 50 5.53 -1.65 3.21
C GLU A 50 4.27 -2.16 3.93
N TYR A 51 3.87 -1.52 5.04
CA TYR A 51 2.81 -2.06 5.92
C TYR A 51 1.57 -1.19 6.03
N PHE A 52 1.67 0.12 5.77
CA PHE A 52 0.64 1.08 6.14
C PHE A 52 0.07 1.88 4.96
N LEU A 53 0.60 1.67 3.75
CA LEU A 53 0.13 2.33 2.53
C LEU A 53 -1.36 2.12 2.22
N PRO A 54 -1.97 0.94 2.44
CA PRO A 54 -3.41 0.76 2.23
C PRO A 54 -4.26 1.71 3.08
N TYR A 55 -3.83 2.02 4.31
CA TYR A 55 -4.54 2.95 5.19
C TYR A 55 -4.46 4.39 4.68
N VAL A 56 -3.29 4.79 4.14
CA VAL A 56 -3.09 6.09 3.48
C VAL A 56 -3.96 6.22 2.23
N GLN A 57 -3.97 5.21 1.38
CA GLN A 57 -4.74 5.21 0.13
C GLN A 57 -6.25 5.20 0.35
N SER A 58 -6.71 4.66 1.48
CA SER A 58 -8.13 4.69 1.87
C SER A 58 -8.61 6.06 2.39
N ASN A 59 -7.73 7.08 2.46
CA ASN A 59 -7.96 8.38 3.10
C ASN A 59 -8.33 8.29 4.60
N SER A 60 -7.99 7.18 5.27
CA SER A 60 -8.35 7.00 6.68
C SER A 60 -7.32 7.61 7.64
N ILE A 61 -6.06 7.69 7.22
CA ILE A 61 -4.94 8.26 7.98
C ILE A 61 -3.99 8.92 6.97
N GLU A 62 -3.53 10.14 7.25
CA GLU A 62 -2.59 10.81 6.36
C GLU A 62 -1.16 10.25 6.51
N PHE A 63 -0.39 10.23 5.42
CA PHE A 63 1.00 9.75 5.46
C PHE A 63 1.84 10.55 6.48
N GLU A 64 1.60 11.87 6.56
CA GLU A 64 2.31 12.76 7.49
C GLU A 64 2.04 12.39 8.95
N GLU A 65 0.83 11.94 9.29
CA GLU A 65 0.50 11.48 10.64
C GLU A 65 1.30 10.23 11.02
N LEU A 66 1.38 9.25 10.12
CA LEU A 66 2.19 8.04 10.32
C LEU A 66 3.68 8.37 10.42
N TYR A 67 4.17 9.30 9.60
CA TYR A 67 5.56 9.72 9.61
C TYR A 67 5.94 10.42 10.92
N ASN A 68 5.07 11.31 11.40
CA ASN A 68 5.28 12.04 12.65
C ASN A 68 5.23 11.09 13.86
N GLU A 69 4.27 10.16 13.89
CA GLU A 69 4.17 9.15 14.95
C GLU A 69 5.41 8.24 14.98
N ALA A 70 5.87 7.77 13.81
CA ALA A 70 7.09 6.98 13.71
C ALA A 70 8.33 7.75 14.19
N SER A 71 8.42 9.03 13.85
CA SER A 71 9.51 9.90 14.30
C SER A 71 9.49 10.06 15.82
N PHE A 72 8.30 10.25 16.41
CA PHE A 72 8.12 10.33 17.86
C PHE A 72 8.56 9.04 18.56
N LEU A 73 8.15 7.88 18.05
CA LEU A 73 8.51 6.56 18.58
C LEU A 73 10.03 6.31 18.60
N ILE A 74 10.75 6.80 17.58
CA ILE A 74 12.21 6.75 17.57
C ILE A 74 12.75 7.52 18.77
N PHE A 75 12.43 8.80 18.90
CA PHE A 75 12.94 9.67 19.98
C PHE A 75 12.60 9.15 21.37
N GLU A 76 11.37 8.67 21.58
CA GLU A 76 10.94 8.05 22.83
C GLU A 76 11.77 6.81 23.19
N SER A 77 12.19 6.06 22.16
CA SER A 77 12.90 4.79 22.34
C SER A 77 14.42 4.93 22.39
N ILE A 78 14.99 6.08 21.99
CA ILE A 78 16.43 6.33 22.04
C ILE A 78 17.03 5.97 23.40
N PRO A 79 16.50 6.43 24.56
CA PRO A 79 17.07 6.12 25.88
C PRO A 79 17.25 4.62 26.13
N THR A 80 16.34 3.80 25.62
CA THR A 80 16.32 2.33 25.82
C THR A 80 17.19 1.54 24.83
N TYR A 81 17.65 2.16 23.75
CA TYR A 81 18.48 1.51 22.74
C TYR A 81 19.82 1.04 23.34
N ASN A 82 20.26 -0.17 23.02
CA ASN A 82 21.58 -0.67 23.42
C ASN A 82 22.36 -1.17 22.19
N LYS A 83 23.50 -0.50 21.91
CA LYS A 83 24.38 -0.81 20.76
C LYS A 83 25.04 -2.19 20.82
N GLU A 84 25.17 -2.78 22.01
CA GLU A 84 25.77 -4.11 22.18
C GLU A 84 24.79 -5.23 21.83
N LEU A 85 23.48 -4.94 21.91
CA LEU A 85 22.42 -5.95 21.70
C LEU A 85 21.89 -5.98 20.27
N SER A 86 21.91 -4.84 19.56
CA SER A 86 21.30 -4.75 18.23
C SER A 86 21.83 -3.56 17.43
N CYS A 87 21.78 -3.67 16.10
CA CYS A 87 21.98 -2.54 15.21
C CYS A 87 20.81 -1.54 15.32
N PRO A 88 21.04 -0.22 15.13
CA PRO A 88 20.00 0.79 15.27
C PRO A 88 18.78 0.53 14.36
N THR A 89 19.02 0.23 13.09
CA THR A 89 17.95 -0.01 12.11
C THR A 89 17.06 -1.18 12.50
N THR A 90 17.63 -2.29 12.96
CA THR A 90 16.87 -3.47 13.42
C THR A 90 16.05 -3.16 14.66
N PHE A 91 16.64 -2.43 15.63
CA PHE A 91 15.95 -2.03 16.86
C PHE A 91 14.74 -1.14 16.56
N PHE A 92 14.98 -0.03 15.84
CA PHE A 92 13.93 0.94 15.53
C PHE A 92 12.89 0.40 14.55
N TYR A 93 13.26 -0.48 13.62
CA TYR A 93 12.29 -1.14 12.73
C TYR A 93 11.18 -1.83 13.52
N LYS A 94 11.54 -2.62 14.54
CA LYS A 94 10.57 -3.35 15.36
C LYS A 94 9.66 -2.38 16.13
N ILE A 95 10.23 -1.31 16.66
CA ILE A 95 9.50 -0.29 17.44
C ILE A 95 8.53 0.46 16.55
N ILE A 96 8.99 0.99 15.41
CA ILE A 96 8.16 1.73 14.47
C ILE A 96 7.01 0.85 13.98
N LYS A 97 7.29 -0.38 13.53
CA LYS A 97 6.25 -1.29 13.05
C LYS A 97 5.20 -1.55 14.13
N THR A 98 5.62 -1.92 15.35
CA THR A 98 4.69 -2.24 16.46
C THR A 98 3.89 -1.01 16.91
N GLY A 99 4.56 0.15 17.00
CA GLY A 99 3.95 1.40 17.43
C GLY A 99 2.95 1.93 16.41
N LEU A 100 3.30 1.94 15.12
CA LEU A 100 2.38 2.33 14.06
C LEU A 100 1.19 1.38 13.92
N THR A 101 1.38 0.06 14.06
CA THR A 101 0.25 -0.87 14.13
C THR A 101 -0.69 -0.53 15.28
N SER A 102 -0.14 -0.16 16.45
CA SER A 102 -0.95 0.25 17.59
C SER A 102 -1.66 1.59 17.35
N PHE A 103 -0.97 2.56 16.75
CA PHE A 103 -1.51 3.86 16.37
C PHE A 103 -2.67 3.68 15.39
N VAL A 104 -2.45 3.00 14.27
CA VAL A 104 -3.48 2.73 13.26
C VAL A 104 -4.68 2.01 13.87
N ASN A 105 -4.44 0.99 14.71
CA ASN A 105 -5.53 0.31 15.40
C ASN A 105 -6.32 1.22 16.35
N ASN A 106 -5.67 2.17 17.01
CA ASN A 106 -6.35 3.13 17.89
C ASN A 106 -7.07 4.23 17.08
N SER A 107 -6.49 4.68 15.97
CA SER A 107 -7.03 5.73 15.11
C SER A 107 -8.19 5.24 14.23
N LEU A 108 -8.12 4.00 13.74
CA LEU A 108 -9.19 3.34 12.98
C LEU A 108 -10.20 2.60 13.84
N SER A 109 -9.93 2.49 15.14
CA SER A 109 -10.90 2.00 16.11
C SER A 109 -12.05 3.00 16.22
N ILE A 110 -13.03 2.88 15.32
CA ILE A 110 -14.38 3.44 15.50
C ILE A 110 -15.04 2.84 16.76
N CYS A 111 -14.48 1.74 17.28
CA CYS A 111 -15.05 0.93 18.36
C CYS A 111 -14.05 0.79 19.52
N PRO A 112 -14.25 1.50 20.64
CA PRO A 112 -13.35 1.44 21.81
C PRO A 112 -12.99 0.01 22.21
N LYS A 113 -11.79 -0.23 22.77
CA LYS A 113 -11.25 -1.56 23.12
C LYS A 113 -12.25 -2.52 23.79
N HIS A 114 -13.13 -2.01 24.65
CA HIS A 114 -14.17 -2.81 25.32
C HIS A 114 -15.21 -3.39 24.34
N GLN A 115 -15.58 -2.63 23.32
CA GLN A 115 -16.52 -3.02 22.28
C GLN A 115 -15.90 -4.06 21.33
N ASN A 116 -14.63 -3.89 20.94
CA ASN A 116 -13.91 -4.89 20.14
C ASN A 116 -13.83 -6.27 20.85
N ASN A 117 -13.66 -6.28 22.17
CA ASN A 117 -13.70 -7.53 22.95
C ASN A 117 -15.10 -8.17 22.98
N ASN A 118 -16.17 -7.37 23.02
CA ASN A 118 -17.53 -7.86 22.92
C ASN A 118 -17.83 -8.42 21.52
N PHE A 119 -17.33 -7.76 20.47
CA PHE A 119 -17.39 -8.26 19.10
C PHE A 119 -16.71 -9.62 18.97
N LYS A 120 -15.45 -9.77 19.43
CA LYS A 120 -14.73 -11.06 19.41
C LYS A 120 -15.47 -12.17 20.17
N LYS A 121 -16.11 -11.85 21.30
CA LYS A 121 -16.94 -12.81 22.05
C LYS A 121 -18.19 -13.21 21.26
N ALA A 122 -18.92 -12.26 20.71
CA ALA A 122 -20.11 -12.50 19.90
C ALA A 122 -19.79 -13.36 18.66
N VAL A 123 -18.66 -13.07 18.03
CA VAL A 123 -18.09 -13.81 16.90
C VAL A 123 -17.75 -15.25 17.33
N SER A 124 -16.97 -15.42 18.40
CA SER A 124 -16.59 -16.75 18.89
C SER A 124 -17.76 -17.62 19.36
N ALA A 125 -18.86 -17.01 19.82
CA ALA A 125 -20.06 -17.73 20.24
C ALA A 125 -20.84 -18.31 19.04
N LYS A 126 -20.58 -17.82 17.82
CA LYS A 126 -21.31 -18.16 16.60
C LYS A 126 -20.57 -19.16 15.69
N HIS A 127 -19.48 -19.75 16.17
CA HIS A 127 -18.52 -20.59 15.43
C HIS A 127 -19.07 -21.84 14.69
N ASN A 128 -20.39 -22.05 14.66
CA ASN A 128 -21.06 -23.19 14.03
C ASN A 128 -21.91 -22.84 12.81
N SER A 129 -21.99 -21.57 12.38
CA SER A 129 -22.68 -21.19 11.14
C SER A 129 -21.68 -20.55 10.16
N ASP A 130 -21.48 -21.19 9.01
CA ASP A 130 -20.57 -20.73 7.94
C ASP A 130 -20.99 -19.39 7.28
N GLN A 131 -22.06 -18.75 7.77
CA GLN A 131 -22.48 -17.44 7.30
C GLN A 131 -22.64 -16.46 8.45
N TRP A 132 -21.94 -15.35 8.30
CA TRP A 132 -21.89 -14.24 9.23
C TRP A 132 -22.93 -13.21 8.83
N ASP A 133 -23.83 -12.86 9.75
CA ASP A 133 -24.80 -11.79 9.57
C ASP A 133 -24.40 -10.58 10.43
N THR A 134 -24.00 -9.52 9.74
CA THR A 134 -23.62 -8.21 10.31
C THR A 134 -24.74 -7.62 11.17
N ILE A 135 -26.00 -7.86 10.82
CA ILE A 135 -27.16 -7.34 11.55
C ILE A 135 -27.28 -8.03 12.90
N GLU A 136 -27.11 -9.36 12.94
CA GLU A 136 -27.24 -10.13 14.17
C GLU A 136 -26.13 -9.81 15.18
N ILE A 137 -24.89 -9.62 14.70
CA ILE A 137 -23.77 -9.21 15.56
C ILE A 137 -23.98 -7.80 16.08
N SER A 138 -24.59 -6.92 15.28
CA SER A 138 -24.93 -5.56 15.72
C SER A 138 -25.92 -5.58 16.90
N VAL A 139 -26.92 -6.47 16.87
CA VAL A 139 -27.88 -6.69 17.97
C VAL A 139 -27.20 -7.24 19.23
N ILE A 140 -26.30 -8.22 19.09
CA ILE A 140 -25.61 -8.83 20.24
C ILE A 140 -24.64 -7.84 20.91
N THR A 141 -23.95 -7.04 20.10
CA THR A 141 -22.89 -6.14 20.57
C THR A 141 -23.37 -4.74 20.91
N GLY A 142 -24.58 -4.37 20.49
CA GLY A 142 -25.12 -3.01 20.61
C GLY A 142 -24.46 -2.00 19.66
N MET A 143 -23.70 -2.48 18.67
CA MET A 143 -23.01 -1.64 17.68
C MET A 143 -23.93 -1.35 16.48
N SER A 144 -23.58 -0.36 15.66
CA SER A 144 -24.22 -0.21 14.36
C SER A 144 -23.71 -1.28 13.38
N PRO A 145 -24.55 -1.75 12.43
CA PRO A 145 -24.12 -2.73 11.42
C PRO A 145 -22.90 -2.27 10.60
N GLU A 146 -22.78 -0.97 10.35
CA GLU A 146 -21.63 -0.39 9.65
C GLU A 146 -20.32 -0.55 10.44
N ILE A 147 -20.36 -0.30 11.76
CA ILE A 147 -19.21 -0.48 12.65
C ILE A 147 -18.81 -1.95 12.71
N VAL A 148 -19.78 -2.86 12.73
CA VAL A 148 -19.56 -4.32 12.72
C VAL A 148 -18.87 -4.76 11.42
N ALA A 149 -19.34 -4.28 10.26
CA ALA A 149 -18.74 -4.62 8.96
C ALA A 149 -17.30 -4.12 8.83
N ASN A 150 -17.03 -2.89 9.26
CA ASN A 150 -15.69 -2.30 9.21
C ASN A 150 -14.74 -2.99 10.19
N THR A 151 -15.20 -3.30 11.41
CA THR A 151 -14.41 -4.03 12.42
C THR A 151 -14.03 -5.42 11.94
N TRP A 152 -14.95 -6.12 11.26
CA TRP A 152 -14.70 -7.43 10.65
C TRP A 152 -13.64 -7.36 9.54
N THR A 153 -13.80 -6.43 8.61
CA THR A 153 -12.86 -6.24 7.48
C THR A 153 -11.44 -5.97 7.99
N ASN A 154 -11.32 -5.14 9.04
CA ASN A 154 -10.04 -4.86 9.68
C ASN A 154 -9.45 -6.09 10.38
N GLN A 155 -10.27 -6.94 11.02
CA GLN A 155 -9.78 -8.17 11.65
C GLN A 155 -9.32 -9.22 10.63
N LEU A 156 -9.98 -9.34 9.48
CA LEU A 156 -9.56 -10.24 8.41
C LEU A 156 -8.21 -9.85 7.81
N MET A 157 -7.97 -8.54 7.61
CA MET A 157 -6.66 -8.05 7.16
C MET A 157 -5.54 -8.33 8.19
N ILE A 158 -5.84 -8.24 9.49
CA ILE A 158 -4.86 -8.59 10.54
C ILE A 158 -4.55 -10.10 10.54
N LEU A 159 -5.53 -10.96 10.25
CA LEU A 159 -5.35 -12.42 10.26
C LEU A 159 -4.58 -12.94 9.03
N SER A 160 -4.77 -12.34 7.84
CA SER A 160 -4.00 -12.72 6.64
C SER A 160 -2.50 -12.48 6.80
N ASP A 161 -2.10 -11.51 7.62
CA ASP A 161 -0.70 -11.16 7.87
C ASP A 161 -0.02 -12.10 8.88
N TYR A 162 -0.78 -12.82 9.70
CA TYR A 162 -0.22 -13.82 10.62
C TYR A 162 -0.02 -15.19 9.97
N GLU A 163 -0.85 -15.58 8.99
CA GLU A 163 -0.67 -16.85 8.26
C GLU A 163 0.45 -16.81 7.21
N SER A 164 0.87 -15.62 6.77
CA SER A 164 1.95 -15.47 5.79
C SER A 164 3.37 -15.42 6.40
N ALA A 165 3.50 -15.49 7.73
CA ALA A 165 4.80 -15.39 8.41
C ALA A 165 5.67 -16.66 8.28
N ASP A 166 5.13 -17.79 7.80
CA ASP A 166 5.83 -19.09 7.78
C ASP A 166 6.05 -19.70 6.38
N THR A 167 5.71 -18.97 5.31
CA THR A 167 6.02 -19.41 3.94
C THR A 167 6.84 -18.36 3.21
N ASN A 168 8.14 -18.66 3.08
CA ASN A 168 9.06 -18.16 2.05
C ASN A 168 8.46 -17.14 1.07
N TYR A 169 8.35 -15.88 1.48
CA TYR A 169 8.14 -14.78 0.54
C TYR A 169 9.50 -14.31 0.02
N THR A 170 10.23 -15.25 -0.58
CA THR A 170 11.38 -14.95 -1.42
C THR A 170 10.85 -14.59 -2.80
N ASN A 171 11.18 -13.37 -3.25
CA ASN A 171 11.03 -12.81 -4.60
C ASN A 171 9.80 -11.91 -4.84
N SER A 172 9.75 -10.72 -4.21
CA SER A 172 9.19 -9.53 -4.88
C SER A 172 9.70 -8.17 -4.33
N THR A 173 10.90 -8.11 -3.77
CA THR A 173 11.52 -6.87 -3.26
C THR A 173 12.57 -6.33 -4.23
N SER A 174 12.15 -5.95 -5.44
CA SER A 174 13.09 -5.32 -6.40
C SER A 174 12.46 -4.27 -7.32
N ASP A 175 11.53 -3.43 -6.85
CA ASP A 175 10.93 -2.37 -7.69
C ASP A 175 10.78 -0.98 -6.99
N TRP A 176 11.33 -0.74 -5.80
CA TRP A 176 10.89 0.42 -4.99
C TRP A 176 11.92 1.51 -4.72
N GLU A 177 13.03 1.52 -5.44
CA GLU A 177 13.84 2.73 -5.64
C GLU A 177 13.78 3.08 -7.13
N ALA A 178 12.79 3.88 -7.55
CA ALA A 178 12.80 4.41 -8.90
C ALA A 178 13.89 5.48 -9.01
N ASP A 179 15.03 5.09 -9.61
CA ASP A 179 16.08 5.99 -10.09
C ASP A 179 15.45 7.21 -10.80
N PRO A 180 15.95 8.46 -10.63
CA PRO A 180 15.53 9.61 -11.44
C PRO A 180 15.35 9.33 -12.94
N ALA A 181 16.14 8.41 -13.50
CA ALA A 181 15.96 7.93 -14.88
C ALA A 181 14.63 7.18 -15.10
N GLN A 182 14.19 6.36 -14.13
CA GLN A 182 12.90 5.65 -14.18
C GLN A 182 11.70 6.58 -13.97
N ILE A 183 11.85 7.63 -13.15
CA ILE A 183 10.82 8.67 -13.02
C ILE A 183 10.66 9.41 -14.35
N PHE A 184 11.78 9.78 -14.99
CA PHE A 184 11.77 10.41 -16.32
C PHE A 184 11.16 9.50 -17.40
N GLU A 185 11.52 8.21 -17.40
CA GLU A 185 10.95 7.23 -18.32
C GLU A 185 9.44 7.10 -18.09
N LYS A 186 8.98 7.06 -16.84
CA LYS A 186 7.56 7.00 -16.50
C LYS A 186 6.80 8.25 -16.99
N THR A 187 7.29 9.45 -16.68
CA THR A 187 6.66 10.69 -17.15
C THR A 187 6.64 10.78 -18.68
N TYR A 188 7.74 10.39 -19.33
CA TYR A 188 7.82 10.36 -20.80
C TYR A 188 6.85 9.35 -21.41
N THR A 189 6.70 8.18 -20.79
CA THR A 189 5.73 7.17 -21.24
C THR A 189 4.28 7.63 -21.06
N GLU A 190 3.99 8.34 -19.97
CA GLU A 190 2.66 8.89 -19.70
C GLU A 190 2.29 10.01 -20.69
N GLU A 191 3.25 10.87 -21.06
CA GLU A 191 3.06 11.90 -22.09
C GLU A 191 2.83 11.26 -23.48
N LEU A 192 3.65 10.28 -23.86
CA LEU A 192 3.47 9.57 -25.13
C LEU A 192 2.12 8.86 -25.25
N ILE A 193 1.63 8.27 -24.14
CA ILE A 193 0.31 7.64 -24.10
C ILE A 193 -0.79 8.70 -24.23
N LYS A 194 -0.66 9.85 -23.56
CA LYS A 194 -1.63 10.96 -23.69
C LYS A 194 -1.70 11.48 -25.11
N ASP A 195 -0.56 11.69 -25.76
CA ASP A 195 -0.49 12.19 -27.13
C ASP A 195 -1.09 11.19 -28.12
N ALA A 196 -0.77 9.89 -27.99
CA ALA A 196 -1.34 8.85 -28.84
C ALA A 196 -2.86 8.71 -28.68
N VAL A 197 -3.39 8.95 -27.47
CA VAL A 197 -4.83 8.94 -27.19
C VAL A 197 -5.51 10.23 -27.69
N ALA A 198 -4.82 11.37 -27.69
CA ALA A 198 -5.32 12.63 -28.22
C ALA A 198 -5.43 12.61 -29.76
N ASP A 199 -4.52 11.90 -30.44
CA ASP A 199 -4.51 11.72 -31.90
C ASP A 199 -5.63 10.79 -32.41
N LEU A 200 -6.34 10.09 -31.52
CA LEU A 200 -7.50 9.27 -31.88
C LEU A 200 -8.71 10.13 -32.27
N PRO A 201 -9.61 9.62 -33.13
CA PRO A 201 -10.92 10.21 -33.34
C PRO A 201 -11.64 10.48 -32.03
N GLN A 202 -12.32 11.63 -31.94
CA GLN A 202 -12.86 12.20 -30.70
C GLN A 202 -13.70 11.22 -29.86
N ILE A 203 -14.48 10.36 -30.51
CA ILE A 203 -15.30 9.32 -29.84
C ILE A 203 -14.40 8.27 -29.16
N TYR A 204 -13.36 7.80 -29.85
CA TYR A 204 -12.42 6.81 -29.31
C TYR A 204 -11.56 7.39 -28.18
N SER A 205 -11.07 8.63 -28.37
CA SER A 205 -10.32 9.34 -27.34
C SER A 205 -11.14 9.52 -26.06
N TYR A 206 -12.41 9.92 -26.19
CA TYR A 206 -13.33 10.08 -25.06
C TYR A 206 -13.60 8.76 -24.32
N ILE A 207 -13.82 7.65 -25.05
CA ILE A 207 -14.07 6.34 -24.45
C ILE A 207 -12.83 5.85 -23.69
N ILE A 208 -11.64 5.97 -24.28
CA ILE A 208 -10.39 5.52 -23.65
C ILE A 208 -10.04 6.35 -22.42
N THR A 209 -10.12 7.68 -22.52
CA THR A 209 -9.84 8.57 -21.39
C THR A 209 -10.81 8.33 -20.24
N SER A 210 -12.12 8.20 -20.51
CA SER A 210 -13.14 7.98 -19.49
C SER A 210 -13.04 6.60 -18.82
N ILE A 211 -12.73 5.53 -19.57
CA ILE A 211 -12.69 4.16 -19.03
C ILE A 211 -11.39 3.86 -18.28
N PHE A 212 -10.27 4.45 -18.70
CA PHE A 212 -8.97 4.20 -18.08
C PHE A 212 -8.53 5.33 -17.13
N GLY A 213 -9.25 6.45 -17.10
CA GLY A 213 -8.93 7.59 -16.24
C GLY A 213 -7.62 8.27 -16.63
N ILE A 214 -7.40 8.49 -17.93
CA ILE A 214 -6.14 9.06 -18.44
C ILE A 214 -6.14 10.58 -18.23
N GLY A 215 -5.06 11.12 -17.67
CA GLY A 215 -4.92 12.55 -17.38
C GLY A 215 -5.75 12.98 -16.17
N SER A 216 -6.49 14.08 -16.30
CA SER A 216 -7.33 14.62 -15.22
C SER A 216 -8.77 14.09 -15.25
N THR A 217 -9.04 13.04 -16.03
CA THR A 217 -10.39 12.45 -16.14
C THR A 217 -10.56 11.32 -15.13
N PRO A 218 -11.60 11.35 -14.28
CA PRO A 218 -11.87 10.25 -13.37
C PRO A 218 -12.32 9.01 -14.14
N LYS A 219 -11.94 7.83 -13.64
CA LYS A 219 -12.35 6.55 -14.21
C LYS A 219 -13.86 6.35 -14.06
N VAL A 220 -14.55 6.03 -15.15
CA VAL A 220 -16.00 5.84 -15.18
C VAL A 220 -16.38 4.50 -15.80
N ASP A 221 -17.47 3.91 -15.31
CA ASP A 221 -18.00 2.65 -15.82
C ASP A 221 -18.59 2.77 -17.24
N PHE A 222 -18.60 1.63 -17.95
CA PHE A 222 -19.16 1.51 -19.30
C PHE A 222 -20.62 1.99 -19.41
N SER A 223 -21.41 1.84 -18.35
CA SER A 223 -22.81 2.28 -18.28
C SER A 223 -22.94 3.80 -18.41
N VAL A 224 -22.07 4.55 -17.75
CA VAL A 224 -22.08 6.02 -17.77
C VAL A 224 -21.59 6.55 -19.13
N VAL A 225 -20.56 5.92 -19.69
CA VAL A 225 -20.07 6.25 -21.04
C VAL A 225 -21.15 5.99 -22.09
N ALA A 226 -21.87 4.87 -21.96
CA ALA A 226 -23.00 4.52 -22.84
C ALA A 226 -24.14 5.55 -22.75
N GLN A 227 -24.47 6.02 -21.53
CA GLN A 227 -25.46 7.09 -21.32
C GLN A 227 -25.03 8.41 -21.98
N ASN A 228 -23.79 8.83 -21.80
CA ASN A 228 -23.26 10.08 -22.34
C ASN A 228 -23.23 10.10 -23.87
N LEU A 229 -22.86 8.97 -24.48
CA LEU A 229 -22.79 8.82 -25.93
C LEU A 229 -24.12 8.39 -26.57
N LYS A 230 -25.15 8.11 -25.76
CA LYS A 230 -26.47 7.60 -26.20
C LYS A 230 -26.36 6.34 -27.07
N ILE A 231 -25.47 5.43 -26.69
CA ILE A 231 -25.25 4.13 -27.35
C ILE A 231 -25.39 2.99 -26.36
N THR A 232 -25.44 1.76 -26.85
CA THR A 232 -25.50 0.58 -25.98
C THR A 232 -24.11 0.26 -25.38
N ILE A 233 -24.09 -0.37 -24.20
CA ILE A 233 -22.85 -0.83 -23.55
C ILE A 233 -22.03 -1.73 -24.49
N ARG A 234 -22.69 -2.58 -25.26
CA ARG A 234 -22.05 -3.47 -26.24
C ARG A 234 -21.33 -2.67 -27.35
N GLN A 235 -21.93 -1.57 -27.81
CA GLN A 235 -21.28 -0.68 -28.78
C GLN A 235 -20.09 0.05 -28.17
N VAL A 236 -20.15 0.48 -26.90
CA VAL A 236 -18.99 1.05 -26.20
C VAL A 236 -17.83 0.06 -26.15
N GLN A 237 -18.10 -1.21 -25.82
CA GLN A 237 -17.06 -2.26 -25.78
C GLN A 237 -16.45 -2.54 -27.16
N GLN A 238 -17.26 -2.49 -28.23
CA GLN A 238 -16.77 -2.62 -29.61
C GLN A 238 -15.87 -1.46 -29.99
N LEU A 239 -16.32 -0.22 -29.77
CA LEU A 239 -15.55 0.99 -30.04
C LEU A 239 -14.26 1.04 -29.21
N LEU A 240 -14.29 0.58 -27.96
CA LEU A 240 -13.09 0.44 -27.13
C LEU A 240 -12.10 -0.56 -27.73
N THR A 241 -12.58 -1.70 -28.21
CA THR A 241 -11.74 -2.73 -28.82
C THR A 241 -11.09 -2.22 -30.10
N GLU A 242 -11.84 -1.50 -30.93
CA GLU A 242 -11.32 -0.84 -32.14
C GLU A 242 -10.29 0.24 -31.80
N ALA A 243 -10.57 1.09 -30.80
CA ALA A 243 -9.65 2.12 -30.35
C ALA A 243 -8.32 1.51 -29.82
N ILE A 244 -8.38 0.41 -29.06
CA ILE A 244 -7.20 -0.33 -28.62
C ILE A 244 -6.43 -0.90 -29.82
N HIS A 245 -7.14 -1.40 -30.85
CA HIS A 245 -6.49 -1.92 -32.04
C HIS A 245 -5.77 -0.84 -32.85
N ILE A 246 -6.31 0.39 -32.88
CA ILE A 246 -5.67 1.55 -33.49
C ILE A 246 -4.42 1.94 -32.69
N LEU A 247 -4.53 2.05 -31.35
CA LEU A 247 -3.39 2.37 -30.48
C LEU A 247 -2.27 1.33 -30.54
N LYS A 248 -2.60 0.04 -30.63
CA LYS A 248 -1.61 -1.03 -30.84
C LYS A 248 -0.82 -0.86 -32.13
N ASN A 249 -1.42 -0.19 -33.12
CA ASN A 249 -0.79 0.07 -34.40
C ASN A 249 -0.01 1.38 -34.46
N ASP A 250 -0.19 2.28 -33.48
CA ASP A 250 0.54 3.53 -33.36
C ASP A 250 2.05 3.30 -33.30
N TYR A 251 2.83 4.07 -34.06
CA TYR A 251 4.27 3.87 -34.16
C TYR A 251 4.99 4.19 -32.84
N ARG A 252 4.55 5.22 -32.11
CA ARG A 252 5.15 5.68 -30.85
C ARG A 252 5.00 4.61 -29.79
N LEU A 253 3.78 4.07 -29.65
CA LEU A 253 3.49 3.00 -28.69
C LEU A 253 4.14 1.67 -29.12
N ARG A 254 4.14 1.36 -30.41
CA ARG A 254 4.78 0.13 -30.92
C ARG A 254 6.27 0.10 -30.64
N GLU A 255 6.95 1.24 -30.76
CA GLU A 255 8.37 1.37 -30.44
C GLU A 255 8.63 1.25 -28.94
N LEU A 256 7.82 1.93 -28.12
CA LEU A 256 7.86 1.87 -26.65
C LEU A 256 7.65 0.45 -26.10
N TYR A 257 6.78 -0.34 -26.73
CA TYR A 257 6.50 -1.73 -26.32
C TYR A 257 7.31 -2.80 -27.10
N LYS A 258 8.16 -2.41 -28.06
CA LYS A 258 8.97 -3.34 -28.87
C LYS A 258 10.02 -4.08 -28.01
N GLY A 259 10.55 -3.42 -26.97
CA GLY A 259 11.54 -3.96 -26.03
C GLY A 259 10.96 -4.76 -24.84
N LYS A 260 9.66 -4.63 -24.55
CA LYS A 260 9.01 -5.28 -23.39
C LYS A 260 8.44 -6.68 -23.70
N LYS A 261 8.56 -7.16 -24.94
CA LYS A 261 8.15 -8.51 -25.35
C LYS A 261 9.17 -9.58 -24.88
N ARG A 262 9.20 -9.94 -23.60
CA ARG A 262 9.78 -11.23 -23.14
C ARG A 262 9.48 -11.73 -21.71
N GLN A 263 8.52 -11.15 -20.97
CA GLN A 263 8.25 -11.62 -19.58
C GLN A 263 6.82 -12.13 -19.30
N CYS A 264 5.93 -12.22 -20.29
CA CYS A 264 4.52 -12.60 -20.06
C CYS A 264 4.11 -13.99 -20.59
N SER A 265 5.01 -14.96 -20.72
CA SER A 265 4.65 -16.29 -21.27
C SER A 265 5.23 -17.52 -20.54
N GLN A 266 5.57 -17.45 -19.25
CA GLN A 266 6.05 -18.65 -18.53
C GLN A 266 5.18 -19.15 -17.36
N ASN A 267 4.13 -18.44 -16.93
CA ASN A 267 3.35 -18.88 -15.74
C ASN A 267 1.87 -19.21 -15.99
N TRP A 268 1.43 -19.42 -17.24
CA TRP A 268 0.04 -19.82 -17.54
C TRP A 268 -0.19 -21.34 -17.71
N HIS A 269 0.83 -22.16 -17.45
CA HIS A 269 0.72 -23.62 -17.51
C HIS A 269 1.33 -24.31 -16.28
N LYS A 270 0.84 -23.98 -15.09
CA LYS A 270 0.78 -24.94 -13.98
C LYS A 270 -0.52 -24.72 -13.24
N GLU A 271 -1.24 -25.82 -13.04
CA GLU A 271 -2.50 -25.94 -12.27
C GLU A 271 -3.80 -25.60 -13.03
N ILE A 272 -4.09 -26.43 -14.03
CA ILE A 272 -5.47 -26.91 -14.21
C ILE A 272 -5.46 -28.35 -13.66
N PRO A 273 -6.22 -28.68 -12.61
CA PRO A 273 -6.44 -30.08 -12.23
C PRO A 273 -7.19 -30.76 -13.38
N GLU A 274 -6.58 -31.75 -14.00
CA GLU A 274 -7.27 -32.66 -14.92
C GLU A 274 -8.44 -33.31 -14.18
N CYS A 275 -9.66 -32.97 -14.59
CA CYS A 275 -10.82 -33.80 -14.30
C CYS A 275 -10.59 -35.17 -14.96
N GLN A 276 -10.14 -36.14 -14.16
CA GLN A 276 -10.18 -37.54 -14.56
C GLN A 276 -11.65 -37.96 -14.65
N SER A 277 -12.15 -38.06 -15.87
CA SER A 277 -13.35 -38.81 -16.17
C SER A 277 -13.07 -40.29 -15.91
N GLN A 278 -13.53 -40.78 -14.76
CA GLN A 278 -13.71 -42.22 -14.55
C GLN A 278 -14.81 -42.68 -15.51
N SER A 279 -14.40 -43.43 -16.52
CA SER A 279 -15.30 -44.25 -17.33
C SER A 279 -15.57 -45.54 -16.56
N ALA A 280 -16.85 -45.86 -16.40
CA ALA A 280 -17.34 -47.21 -16.13
C ALA A 280 -17.48 -47.97 -17.45
#